data_AF-A0A7C4KKS6-F1
#
_entry.id   AF-A0A7C4KKS6-F1
#
_cell.length_a   1.000
_cell.length_b   1.000
_cell.length_c   1.000
_cell.angle_alpha   90.00
_cell.angle_beta   90.00
_cell.angle_gamma   90.00
#
_symmetry.space_group_name_H-M   'P 1'
#
loop_
_entity.id
_entity.type
_entity.pdbx_description
1 polymer ?
#
loop_
_entity_poly.entity_id
_entity_poly.type
_entity_poly.pdbx_seq_one_letter_code
_entity_poly.pdbx_strand_id
1 'polypeptide(L)' 'MGAPVGLLRADGTPKPSYERLDRLINQQWRTRGTFKTDSRGRVSIPTAFAGEYRITASGKTANAWHTTAKPLALTLRQ' A
#
# COMPACT_ATOMS: atom_id res chain seq x y z
N MET A 1 31.91 1.72 25.39
CA MET A 1 31.32 2.01 24.07
C MET A 1 30.02 1.24 23.96
N GLY A 2 28.87 1.88 23.71
CA GLY A 2 27.59 1.19 23.70
C GLY A 2 26.45 2.11 23.27
N ALA A 3 26.61 2.83 22.16
CA ALA A 3 25.50 3.56 21.57
C ALA A 3 24.57 2.54 20.88
N PRO A 4 23.29 2.44 21.25
CA PRO A 4 22.40 1.42 20.70
C PRO A 4 22.17 1.65 19.20
N VAL A 5 22.43 0.61 18.41
CA VAL A 5 22.30 0.59 16.94
C VAL A 5 20.84 0.78 16.52
N GLY A 6 20.52 1.93 15.90
CA GLY A 6 19.28 2.13 15.14
C GLY A 6 17.98 1.73 15.84
N LEU A 7 17.17 0.90 15.16
CA LEU A 7 15.84 0.45 15.57
C LEU A 7 15.85 -0.76 16.51
N LEU A 8 17.02 -1.33 16.83
CA LEU A 8 17.17 -2.51 17.68
C LEU A 8 17.95 -2.18 18.95
N ARG A 9 17.74 -2.96 20.00
CA ARG A 9 18.59 -2.95 21.21
C ARG A 9 19.86 -3.77 20.95
N ALA A 10 20.83 -3.67 21.88
CA ALA A 10 22.09 -4.40 21.76
C ALA A 10 21.91 -5.93 21.78
N ASP A 11 20.84 -6.43 22.39
CA ASP A 11 20.45 -7.85 22.42
C ASP A 11 19.65 -8.30 21.18
N GLY A 12 19.49 -7.42 20.18
CA GLY A 12 18.73 -7.68 18.96
C GLY A 12 17.21 -7.53 19.10
N THR A 13 16.69 -7.23 20.29
CA THR A 13 15.24 -7.01 20.47
C THR A 13 14.78 -5.69 19.84
N PRO A 14 13.58 -5.62 19.23
CA PRO A 14 13.11 -4.41 18.57
C PRO A 14 12.80 -3.31 19.57
N LYS A 15 13.17 -2.07 19.24
CA LYS A 15 12.71 -0.88 19.96
C LYS A 15 11.24 -0.60 19.58
N PRO A 16 10.48 0.10 20.44
CA PRO A 16 9.09 0.48 20.11
C PRO A 16 8.95 1.25 18.79
N SER A 17 9.96 2.01 18.38
CA SER A 17 9.98 2.69 17.07
C SER A 17 9.97 1.72 15.90
N TYR A 18 10.64 0.57 16.00
CA TYR A 18 10.59 -0.49 14.98
C TYR A 18 9.18 -1.01 14.81
N GLU A 19 8.53 -1.40 15.92
CA GLU A 19 7.18 -1.96 15.92
C GLU A 19 6.14 -0.97 15.37
N ARG A 20 6.31 0.32 15.69
CA ARG A 20 5.46 1.39 15.14
C ARG A 20 5.63 1.51 13.63
N LEU A 21 6.87 1.52 13.13
CA LEU A 21 7.15 1.59 11.69
C LEU A 21 6.63 0.37 10.94
N ASP A 22 6.86 -0.83 11.48
CA ASP A 22 6.33 -2.07 10.90
C ASP A 22 4.81 -2.00 10.74
N ARG A 23 4.10 -1.59 11.80
CA ARG A 23 2.64 -1.46 11.74
C ARG A 23 2.20 -0.42 10.70
N LEU A 24 2.87 0.73 10.63
CA LEU A 24 2.52 1.77 9.65
C LEU A 24 2.73 1.26 8.23
N ILE A 25 3.91 0.74 7.91
CA ILE A 25 4.31 0.33 6.57
C ILE A 25 3.53 -0.90 6.10
N ASN A 26 3.47 -1.94 6.93
CA ASN A 26 2.97 -3.25 6.49
C ASN A 26 1.47 -3.41 6.66
N GLN A 27 0.83 -2.62 7.54
CA GLN A 27 -0.57 -2.81 7.91
C GLN A 27 -1.44 -1.58 7.60
N GLN A 28 -1.03 -0.39 8.04
CA GLN A 28 -1.89 0.81 7.96
C GLN A 28 -1.80 1.55 6.62
N TRP A 29 -0.60 1.66 6.03
CA TRP A 29 -0.38 2.30 4.73
C TRP A 29 -0.74 1.36 3.59
N ARG A 30 -1.98 0.88 3.62
CA ARG A 30 -2.58 0.04 2.59
C ARG A 30 -3.92 0.62 2.20
N THR A 31 -4.21 0.54 0.92
CA THR A 31 -5.52 0.91 0.38
C THR A 31 -6.32 -0.36 0.17
N ARG A 32 -7.52 -0.42 0.74
CA ARG A 32 -8.49 -1.51 0.54
C ARG A 32 -9.90 -0.93 0.50
N GLY A 33 -10.76 -1.47 -0.36
CA GLY A 33 -12.14 -1.05 -0.44
C GLY A 33 -12.80 -1.46 -1.75
N THR A 34 -14.09 -1.17 -1.84
CA THR A 34 -14.88 -1.28 -3.07
C THR A 34 -15.20 0.13 -3.54
N PHE A 35 -14.90 0.41 -4.79
CA PHE A 35 -15.08 1.73 -5.39
C PHE A 35 -15.97 1.61 -6.63
N LYS A 36 -16.73 2.67 -6.91
CA LYS A 36 -17.58 2.75 -8.10
C LYS A 36 -16.84 3.53 -9.19
N THR A 37 -16.89 3.01 -10.42
CA THR A 37 -16.37 3.70 -11.59
C THR A 37 -17.24 4.90 -11.97
N ASP A 38 -16.62 5.93 -12.51
CA ASP A 38 -17.32 7.02 -13.19
C ASP A 38 -17.90 6.60 -14.54
N SER A 39 -18.55 7.54 -15.26
CA SER A 39 -19.14 7.30 -16.58
C SER A 39 -18.12 6.96 -17.68
N ARG A 40 -16.82 7.13 -17.42
CA ARG A 40 -15.71 6.78 -18.31
C ARG A 40 -14.99 5.49 -17.89
N GLY A 41 -15.53 4.76 -16.91
CA GLY A 41 -14.95 3.52 -16.41
C GLY A 41 -13.72 3.72 -15.52
N ARG A 42 -13.49 4.92 -14.98
CA ARG A 42 -12.32 5.25 -14.15
C ARG A 42 -12.68 5.29 -12.67
N VAL A 43 -11.70 5.02 -11.82
CA VAL A 43 -11.81 5.18 -10.36
C VAL A 43 -10.67 6.08 -9.88
N SER A 44 -11.01 7.09 -9.08
CA SER A 44 -10.05 7.92 -8.37
C SER A 44 -10.15 7.64 -6.88
N ILE A 45 -9.08 7.15 -6.28
CA ILE A 45 -9.01 6.86 -4.84
C ILE A 45 -8.17 7.96 -4.18
N PRO A 46 -8.79 8.92 -3.44
CA PRO A 46 -8.02 9.89 -2.68
C PRO A 46 -7.24 9.12 -1.60
N THR A 47 -5.93 9.36 -1.52
CA THR A 47 -4.97 8.71 -0.60
C THR A 47 -4.63 7.24 -0.89
N ALA A 48 -4.55 6.85 -2.16
CA ALA A 48 -3.94 5.56 -2.52
C ALA A 48 -2.43 5.54 -2.18
N PHE A 49 -1.99 4.57 -1.38
CA PHE A 49 -0.56 4.35 -1.11
C PHE A 49 0.15 3.68 -2.30
N ALA A 50 1.45 3.94 -2.47
CA ALA A 50 2.26 3.27 -3.49
C ALA A 50 2.43 1.77 -3.18
N GLY A 51 2.45 0.95 -4.22
CA GLY A 51 2.65 -0.50 -4.10
C GLY A 51 1.89 -1.31 -5.13
N GLU A 52 1.87 -2.63 -4.94
CA GLU A 52 1.09 -3.55 -5.75
C GLU A 52 -0.36 -3.63 -5.27
N TYR A 53 -1.27 -3.53 -6.22
CA TYR A 53 -2.70 -3.67 -6.02
C TYR A 53 -3.20 -4.92 -6.73
N ARG A 54 -4.03 -5.69 -6.02
CA ARG A 54 -4.91 -6.69 -6.63
C ARG A 54 -6.27 -6.05 -6.85
N ILE A 55 -6.70 -5.98 -8.09
CA ILE A 55 -8.02 -5.43 -8.47
C ILE A 55 -8.87 -6.56 -8.97
N THR A 56 -10.10 -6.63 -8.46
CA THR A 56 -11.14 -7.52 -8.96
C THR A 56 -12.30 -6.70 -9.53
N ALA A 57 -12.67 -6.96 -10.77
CA ALA A 57 -13.78 -6.31 -11.46
C ALA A 57 -14.44 -7.29 -12.42
N SER A 58 -15.78 -7.32 -12.42
CA SER A 58 -16.58 -8.23 -13.27
C SER A 58 -16.10 -9.70 -13.22
N GLY A 59 -15.75 -10.18 -12.03
CA GLY A 59 -15.25 -11.54 -11.80
C GLY A 59 -13.80 -11.81 -12.25
N LYS A 60 -13.13 -10.84 -12.89
CA LYS A 60 -11.72 -10.95 -13.28
C LYS A 60 -10.83 -10.29 -12.24
N THR A 61 -9.65 -10.87 -12.02
CA THR A 61 -8.65 -10.33 -11.09
C THR A 61 -7.34 -10.06 -11.83
N ALA A 62 -6.73 -8.91 -11.55
CA ALA A 62 -5.43 -8.53 -12.08
C ALA A 62 -4.57 -7.86 -11.00
N ASN A 63 -3.26 -8.04 -11.09
CA ASN A 63 -2.29 -7.33 -10.27
C ASN A 63 -1.68 -6.17 -11.07
N ALA A 64 -1.48 -5.03 -10.42
CA ALA A 64 -0.80 -3.90 -11.05
C ALA A 64 -0.12 -3.00 -10.01
N TRP A 65 0.95 -2.33 -10.44
CA TRP A 65 1.72 -1.43 -9.59
C TRP A 65 1.22 0.01 -9.67
N HIS A 66 1.13 0.67 -8.52
CA HIS A 66 0.76 2.08 -8.39
C HIS A 66 1.89 2.87 -7.73
N THR A 67 2.24 4.02 -8.31
CA THR A 67 3.05 5.05 -7.64
C THR A 67 2.47 6.43 -7.93
N THR A 68 2.86 7.43 -7.14
CA THR A 68 2.48 8.82 -7.40
C THR A 68 2.96 9.31 -8.77
N ALA A 69 4.16 8.90 -9.19
CA ALA A 69 4.74 9.25 -10.49
C ALA A 69 4.11 8.51 -11.66
N LYS A 70 3.57 7.30 -11.42
CA LYS A 70 2.89 6.47 -12.42
C LYS A 70 1.57 5.98 -11.83
N PRO A 71 0.52 6.82 -11.83
CA PRO A 71 -0.77 6.43 -11.32
C PRO A 71 -1.30 5.23 -12.10
N LEU A 72 -1.79 4.24 -11.36
CA LEU A 72 -2.41 3.07 -11.94
C LEU A 72 -3.67 3.45 -12.71
N ALA A 73 -3.63 3.27 -14.03
CA ALA A 73 -4.78 3.42 -14.92
C ALA A 73 -5.28 2.03 -15.33
N LEU A 74 -6.50 1.69 -14.92
CA LEU A 74 -7.18 0.47 -15.33
C LEU A 74 -8.34 0.84 -16.24
N THR A 75 -8.34 0.30 -17.45
CA THR A 75 -9.48 0.40 -18.37
C THR A 75 -10.20 -0.94 -18.36
N LEU A 76 -11.37 -0.98 -17.73
CA LEU A 76 -12.25 -2.13 -17.77
C LEU A 76 -13.06 -2.07 -19.07
N ARG A 77 -12.72 -2.91 -20.05
CA ARG A 77 -13.57 -3.10 -21.23
C ARG A 77 -14.75 -3.98 -20.82
N GLN A 78 -15.96 -3.43 -20.94
CA GLN A 78 -17.21 -4.20 -20.86
C GLN A 78 -17.36 -5.06 -22.11
#